data_AF-A0A3E0W4Z9-F1
#
_entry.id   AF-A0A3E0W4Z9-F1
#
_cell.length_a   1.000
_cell.length_b   1.000
_cell.length_c   1.000
_cell.angle_alpha   90.00
_cell.angle_beta   90.00
_cell.angle_gamma   90.00
#
_symmetry.space_group_name_H-M   'P 1'
#
loop_
_entity.id
_entity.type
_entity.pdbx_description
1 polymer ?
#
loop_
_entity_poly.entity_id
_entity_poly.type
_entity_poly.pdbx_seq_one_letter_code
_entity_poly.pdbx_strand_id
1 'polypeptide(L)'
;MSRASCCSVETAGGGDAGGRPCEEPVEVDAPVALCAHHLQLAHDWVARELGVTDVLPSPCLACGSRLGVRYPSGWLCAVCEWKVGEVPDSDPGSGVSRVEVVYYIRSGERIKIGTSANPRQRLGSLYYEELLAFEPGGRMTERRRHAQFAEHRVPRSEWFAVHPELVAHIGVLARGVDDPWSLYARWLSERRALGG
;
A
#
# COMPACT_ATOMS: atom_id res chain seq x y z
N MET A 1 20.19 -42.04 -32.93
CA MET A 1 19.83 -41.17 -31.80
C MET A 1 19.95 -39.74 -32.27
N SER A 2 18.81 -39.13 -32.60
CA SER A 2 18.76 -37.79 -33.21
C SER A 2 19.10 -36.75 -32.16
N ARG A 3 20.16 -35.97 -32.37
CA ARG A 3 20.47 -34.78 -31.57
C ARG A 3 19.41 -33.73 -31.90
N ALA A 4 18.56 -33.39 -30.93
CA ALA A 4 17.65 -32.26 -31.07
C ALA A 4 18.49 -30.97 -31.13
N SER A 5 18.62 -30.40 -32.33
CA SER A 5 19.27 -29.12 -32.56
C SER A 5 18.33 -27.99 -32.15
N CYS A 6 18.83 -27.06 -31.35
CA CYS A 6 18.09 -25.94 -30.78
C CYS A 6 17.65 -24.91 -31.85
N CYS A 7 16.51 -24.25 -31.63
CA CYS A 7 15.99 -23.15 -32.45
C CYS A 7 16.98 -21.97 -32.51
N SER A 8 17.31 -21.54 -33.73
CA SER A 8 17.88 -20.21 -33.99
C SER A 8 16.78 -19.16 -33.77
N VAL A 9 16.98 -18.21 -32.87
CA VAL A 9 16.13 -17.02 -32.78
C VAL A 9 16.70 -15.97 -33.73
N GLU A 10 16.08 -15.80 -34.91
CA GLU A 10 16.36 -14.66 -35.78
C GLU A 10 15.63 -13.43 -35.21
N THR A 11 16.36 -12.47 -34.65
CA THR A 11 15.82 -11.12 -34.39
C THR A 11 16.25 -10.17 -35.49
N ALA A 12 15.30 -9.48 -36.10
CA ALA A 12 15.56 -8.35 -36.98
C ALA A 12 16.09 -7.15 -36.17
N GLY A 13 17.38 -6.83 -36.32
CA GLY A 13 17.99 -5.63 -35.74
C GLY A 13 19.51 -5.74 -35.65
N GLY A 14 20.23 -5.01 -36.50
CA GLY A 14 21.66 -5.14 -36.72
C GLY A 14 22.53 -4.93 -35.48
N GLY A 15 23.32 -5.95 -35.16
CA GLY A 15 24.40 -6.00 -34.19
C GLY A 15 24.81 -7.46 -34.05
N ASP A 16 26.07 -7.80 -34.30
CA ASP A 16 26.59 -9.17 -34.33
C ASP A 16 26.16 -10.00 -33.10
N ALA A 17 25.14 -10.85 -33.28
CA ALA A 17 24.54 -11.70 -32.25
C ALA A 17 24.80 -13.19 -32.55
N GLY A 18 26.02 -13.52 -33.00
CA GLY A 18 26.43 -14.88 -33.31
C GLY A 18 26.67 -15.75 -32.06
N GLY A 19 25.60 -16.09 -31.33
CA GLY A 19 25.67 -17.12 -30.31
C GLY A 19 25.93 -18.50 -30.95
N ARG A 20 27.00 -19.20 -30.54
CA ARG A 20 27.18 -20.61 -30.92
C ARG A 20 26.10 -21.46 -30.24
N PRO A 21 25.54 -22.49 -30.92
CA PRO A 21 24.60 -23.40 -30.27
C PRO A 21 25.30 -24.11 -29.11
N CYS A 22 24.58 -24.25 -28.00
CA CYS A 22 25.05 -25.03 -26.87
C CYS A 22 25.08 -26.52 -27.24
N GLU A 23 26.17 -27.21 -26.91
CA GLU A 23 26.34 -28.65 -27.16
C GLU A 23 25.93 -29.53 -25.96
N GLU A 24 25.57 -28.91 -24.84
CA GLU A 24 25.10 -29.61 -23.63
C GLU A 24 23.74 -30.29 -23.87
N PRO A 25 23.46 -31.41 -23.18
CA PRO A 25 22.19 -32.11 -23.33
C PRO A 25 21.03 -31.21 -22.87
N VAL A 26 19.93 -31.29 -23.62
CA VAL A 26 18.66 -30.66 -23.26
C VAL A 26 18.12 -31.31 -22.00
N GLU A 27 17.57 -30.50 -21.09
CA GLU A 27 16.98 -30.99 -19.86
C GLU A 27 15.74 -31.85 -20.17
N VAL A 28 15.68 -33.03 -19.54
CA VAL A 28 14.57 -33.96 -19.76
C VAL A 28 13.29 -33.34 -19.18
N ASP A 29 12.18 -33.45 -19.92
CA ASP A 29 10.87 -32.92 -19.55
C ASP A 29 10.76 -31.38 -19.49
N ALA A 30 11.79 -30.63 -19.87
CA ALA A 30 11.70 -29.18 -19.98
C ALA A 30 10.73 -28.76 -21.10
N PRO A 31 9.87 -27.74 -20.87
CA PRO A 31 8.90 -27.29 -21.86
C PRO A 31 9.53 -26.57 -23.07
N VAL A 32 10.83 -26.28 -22.99
CA VAL A 32 11.65 -25.63 -24.02
C VAL A 32 12.97 -26.39 -24.15
N ALA A 33 13.52 -26.45 -25.37
CA ALA A 33 14.74 -27.20 -25.67
C ALA A 33 16.02 -26.48 -25.19
N LEU A 34 16.19 -26.33 -23.88
CA LEU A 34 17.36 -25.72 -23.25
C LEU A 34 18.04 -26.71 -22.29
N CYS A 35 19.36 -26.62 -22.13
CA CYS A 35 20.07 -27.34 -21.07
C CYS A 35 19.84 -26.66 -19.71
N ALA A 36 20.09 -27.38 -18.60
CA ALA A 36 19.89 -26.87 -17.24
C ALA A 36 20.53 -25.49 -16.98
N HIS A 37 21.74 -25.26 -17.48
CA HIS A 37 22.43 -23.97 -17.33
C HIS A 37 21.68 -22.81 -18.01
N HIS A 38 21.21 -23.02 -19.23
CA HIS A 38 20.46 -21.99 -19.95
C HIS A 38 19.05 -21.78 -19.38
N LEU A 39 18.43 -22.80 -18.81
CA LEU A 39 17.19 -22.65 -18.04
C LEU A 39 17.41 -21.74 -16.82
N GLN A 40 18.51 -21.93 -16.09
CA GLN A 40 18.85 -21.09 -14.94
C GLN A 40 19.12 -19.63 -15.36
N LEU A 41 19.91 -19.42 -16.42
CA LEU A 41 20.16 -18.07 -16.94
C LEU A 41 18.88 -17.37 -17.40
N ALA A 42 17.98 -18.09 -18.08
CA ALA A 42 16.69 -17.56 -18.49
C ALA A 42 15.81 -17.22 -17.28
N HIS A 43 15.80 -18.08 -16.26
CA HIS A 43 15.10 -17.81 -14.99
C HIS A 43 15.64 -16.53 -14.35
N ASP A 44 16.95 -16.41 -14.15
CA ASP A 44 17.55 -15.28 -13.45
C ASP A 44 17.33 -13.96 -14.19
N TRP A 45 17.37 -14.00 -15.53
CA TRP A 45 17.04 -12.84 -16.36
C TRP A 45 15.59 -12.36 -16.16
N VAL A 46 14.63 -13.27 -16.06
CA VAL A 46 13.22 -12.92 -15.82
C VAL A 46 13.00 -12.52 -14.36
N ALA A 47 13.62 -13.23 -13.43
CA ALA A 47 13.43 -13.06 -11.99
C ALA A 47 13.99 -11.74 -11.45
N ARG A 48 14.96 -11.11 -12.12
CA ARG A 48 15.53 -9.83 -11.69
C ARG A 48 14.51 -8.68 -11.57
N GLU A 49 13.38 -8.78 -12.27
CA GLU A 49 12.29 -7.79 -12.24
C GLU A 49 11.12 -8.23 -11.35
N LEU A 50 11.25 -9.35 -10.64
CA LEU A 50 10.25 -9.89 -9.72
C LEU A 50 10.66 -9.63 -8.27
N GLY A 51 9.68 -9.48 -7.38
CA GLY A 51 9.89 -9.10 -5.99
C GLY A 51 10.34 -7.64 -5.78
N VAL A 52 10.52 -6.88 -6.86
CA VAL A 52 10.89 -5.47 -6.79
C VAL A 52 9.67 -4.60 -6.50
N THR A 53 9.88 -3.57 -5.69
CA THR A 53 8.88 -2.55 -5.42
C THR A 53 8.95 -1.46 -6.49
N ASP A 54 7.83 -1.13 -7.12
CA ASP A 54 7.72 -0.12 -8.18
C ASP A 54 6.32 0.53 -8.20
N VAL A 55 6.10 1.49 -9.10
CA VAL A 55 4.84 2.20 -9.29
C VAL A 55 3.79 1.26 -9.91
N LEU A 56 2.63 1.20 -9.27
CA LEU A 56 1.50 0.42 -9.77
C LEU A 56 0.96 0.97 -11.10
N PRO A 57 0.47 0.10 -12.01
CA PRO A 57 -0.20 0.53 -13.25
C PRO A 57 -1.42 1.41 -13.00
N SER A 58 -2.07 1.27 -11.85
CA SER A 58 -3.17 2.11 -11.38
C SER A 58 -3.13 2.22 -9.86
N PRO A 59 -3.73 3.26 -9.24
CA PRO A 59 -3.89 3.29 -7.80
C PRO A 59 -4.63 2.04 -7.30
N CYS A 60 -4.14 1.44 -6.22
CA CYS A 60 -4.74 0.25 -5.63
C CYS A 60 -6.23 0.51 -5.30
N LEU A 61 -7.13 -0.31 -5.82
CA LEU A 61 -8.57 -0.17 -5.59
C LEU A 61 -8.98 -0.34 -4.12
N ALA A 62 -8.15 -1.02 -3.31
CA ALA A 62 -8.43 -1.26 -1.89
C ALA A 62 -7.98 -0.12 -0.96
N CYS A 63 -6.85 0.55 -1.23
CA CYS A 63 -6.27 1.55 -0.33
C CYS A 63 -5.81 2.86 -0.99
N GLY A 64 -5.81 2.93 -2.32
CA GLY A 64 -5.37 4.09 -3.11
C GLY A 64 -3.86 4.26 -3.23
N SER A 65 -3.04 3.34 -2.69
CA SER A 65 -1.59 3.39 -2.85
C SER A 65 -1.18 3.32 -4.33
N ARG A 66 -0.07 3.97 -4.67
CA ARG A 66 0.55 3.90 -6.00
C ARG A 66 1.80 3.00 -6.03
N LEU A 67 2.13 2.36 -4.92
CA LEU A 67 3.32 1.52 -4.78
C LEU A 67 2.94 0.04 -4.70
N GLY A 68 3.66 -0.81 -5.42
CA GLY A 68 3.39 -2.24 -5.49
C GLY A 68 4.64 -3.09 -5.67
N VAL A 69 4.50 -4.39 -5.44
CA VAL A 69 5.55 -5.39 -5.64
C VAL A 69 5.16 -6.29 -6.81
N ARG A 70 6.08 -6.48 -7.76
CA ARG A 70 5.82 -7.27 -8.98
C ARG A 70 6.07 -8.76 -8.74
N TYR A 71 5.07 -9.60 -8.96
CA TYR A 71 5.19 -11.05 -8.94
C TYR A 71 4.86 -11.66 -10.31
N PRO A 72 5.25 -12.91 -10.59
CA PRO A 72 4.87 -13.60 -11.84
C PRO A 72 3.36 -13.58 -12.08
N SER A 73 2.57 -13.73 -11.02
CA SER A 73 1.11 -13.79 -11.05
C SER A 73 0.42 -12.42 -11.12
N GLY A 74 1.17 -11.31 -11.02
CA GLY A 74 0.64 -9.95 -11.09
C GLY A 74 1.27 -9.01 -10.05
N TRP A 75 0.66 -7.84 -9.88
CA TRP A 75 1.08 -6.85 -8.90
C TRP A 75 0.37 -7.05 -7.57
N LEU A 76 1.11 -7.00 -6.47
CA LEU A 76 0.53 -6.82 -5.13
C LEU A 76 0.76 -5.37 -4.67
N CYS A 77 -0.20 -4.77 -3.99
CA CYS A 77 -0.01 -3.47 -3.36
C CYS A 77 1.04 -3.56 -2.25
N ALA A 78 2.05 -2.70 -2.23
CA ALA A 78 3.10 -2.73 -1.19
C ALA A 78 2.61 -2.25 0.20
N VAL A 79 1.37 -1.77 0.29
CA VAL A 79 0.77 -1.24 1.52
C VAL A 79 -0.26 -2.19 2.10
N CYS A 80 -1.13 -2.75 1.25
CA CYS A 80 -2.23 -3.60 1.70
C CYS A 80 -2.16 -5.02 1.14
N GLU A 81 -1.09 -5.36 0.41
CA GLU A 81 -0.76 -6.70 -0.12
C GLU A 81 -1.80 -7.32 -1.06
N TRP A 82 -2.82 -6.55 -1.46
CA TRP A 82 -3.87 -7.01 -2.34
C TRP A 82 -3.44 -7.05 -3.80
N LYS A 83 -3.93 -8.03 -4.54
CA LYS A 83 -3.64 -8.17 -5.96
C LYS A 83 -4.34 -7.09 -6.78
N VAL A 84 -3.56 -6.31 -7.50
CA VAL A 84 -4.06 -5.18 -8.28
C VAL A 84 -4.90 -5.66 -9.44
N GLY A 85 -6.10 -5.08 -9.58
CA GLY A 85 -7.10 -5.47 -10.56
C GLY A 85 -8.11 -6.50 -10.05
N GLU A 86 -7.84 -7.16 -8.92
CA GLU A 86 -8.85 -7.94 -8.21
C GLU A 86 -9.66 -6.99 -7.32
N VAL A 87 -10.98 -7.08 -7.41
CA VAL A 87 -11.94 -6.39 -6.55
C VAL A 87 -12.47 -7.44 -5.59
N PRO A 88 -12.42 -7.27 -4.25
CA PRO A 88 -13.23 -8.09 -3.37
C PRO A 88 -14.69 -7.92 -3.81
N ASP A 89 -15.37 -9.01 -4.15
CA ASP A 89 -16.72 -9.04 -4.73
C ASP A 89 -17.54 -7.84 -4.29
N SER A 90 -17.72 -6.88 -5.19
CA SER A 90 -18.44 -5.66 -4.91
C SER A 90 -19.95 -5.92 -4.89
N ASP A 91 -20.43 -6.58 -3.83
CA ASP A 91 -21.78 -6.33 -3.36
C ASP A 91 -21.81 -4.90 -2.80
N PRO A 92 -22.72 -4.02 -3.23
CA PRO A 92 -22.94 -2.71 -2.59
C PRO A 92 -23.20 -2.77 -1.07
N GLY A 93 -23.41 -3.96 -0.49
CA GLY A 93 -23.37 -4.28 0.95
C GLY A 93 -22.08 -4.90 1.50
N SER A 94 -21.16 -5.40 0.66
CA SER A 94 -19.84 -5.92 1.07
C SER A 94 -18.89 -4.76 1.37
N GLY A 95 -18.87 -4.38 2.65
CA GLY A 95 -18.21 -3.17 3.10
C GLY A 95 -16.75 -3.09 2.65
N VAL A 96 -16.41 -2.00 1.95
CA VAL A 96 -15.11 -1.37 2.13
C VAL A 96 -14.89 -1.35 3.64
N SER A 97 -13.93 -2.12 4.14
CA SER A 97 -13.61 -2.21 5.56
C SER A 97 -13.13 -0.84 6.00
N ARG A 98 -14.08 -0.03 6.46
CA ARG A 98 -13.85 1.33 6.91
C ARG A 98 -13.38 1.26 8.35
N VAL A 99 -12.24 1.88 8.60
CA VAL A 99 -11.79 2.21 9.95
C VAL A 99 -12.20 3.65 10.17
N GLU A 100 -13.17 3.87 11.06
CA GLU A 100 -13.47 5.23 11.50
C GLU A 100 -12.35 5.72 12.40
N VAL A 101 -11.91 6.95 12.17
CA VAL A 101 -10.86 7.60 12.96
C VAL A 101 -11.30 8.98 13.43
N VAL A 102 -10.81 9.35 14.60
CA VAL A 102 -10.66 10.75 15.03
C VAL A 102 -9.27 11.21 14.61
N TYR A 103 -9.20 12.36 13.95
CA TYR A 103 -7.95 12.97 13.50
C TYR A 103 -7.65 14.24 14.28
N TYR A 104 -6.36 14.48 14.49
CA TYR A 104 -5.80 15.66 15.11
C TYR A 104 -4.93 16.37 14.08
N ILE A 105 -5.33 17.56 13.64
CA ILE A 105 -4.54 18.35 12.68
C ILE A 105 -4.21 19.72 13.26
N ARG A 106 -3.01 20.22 12.94
CA ARG A 106 -2.54 21.53 13.37
C ARG A 106 -2.71 22.58 12.29
N SER A 107 -3.08 23.78 12.70
CA SER A 107 -2.94 25.00 11.91
C SER A 107 -2.60 26.15 12.85
N GLY A 108 -1.37 26.68 12.72
CA GLY A 108 -0.79 27.66 13.63
C GLY A 108 -0.80 27.18 15.08
N GLU A 109 -1.44 27.95 15.95
CA GLU A 109 -1.55 27.69 17.40
C GLU A 109 -2.84 26.96 17.79
N ARG A 110 -3.49 26.31 16.82
CA ARG A 110 -4.74 25.60 17.03
C ARG A 110 -4.65 24.17 16.51
N ILE A 111 -5.34 23.30 17.23
CA ILE A 111 -5.51 21.90 16.86
C ILE A 111 -6.99 21.65 16.58
N LYS A 112 -7.31 21.05 15.44
CA LYS A 112 -8.64 20.58 15.12
C LYS A 112 -8.77 19.12 15.50
N ILE A 113 -9.86 18.79 16.18
CA ILE A 113 -10.27 17.42 16.46
C ILE A 113 -11.52 17.15 15.62
N GLY A 114 -11.43 16.26 14.64
CA GLY A 114 -12.56 15.86 13.82
C GLY A 114 -12.59 14.35 13.60
N THR A 115 -13.65 13.83 12.99
CA THR A 115 -13.76 12.40 12.67
C THR A 115 -14.06 12.17 11.19
N SER A 116 -13.68 10.99 10.69
CA SER A 116 -14.02 10.54 9.34
C SER A 116 -13.97 9.03 9.20
N ALA A 117 -14.88 8.48 8.40
CA ALA A 117 -14.78 7.12 7.87
C ALA A 117 -13.95 7.05 6.57
N ASN A 118 -13.60 8.20 5.98
CA ASN A 118 -12.82 8.33 4.75
C ASN A 118 -11.75 9.44 4.92
N PRO A 119 -10.76 9.24 5.82
CA PRO A 119 -9.83 10.30 6.22
C PRO A 119 -9.00 10.85 5.06
N ARG A 120 -8.59 10.04 4.07
CA ARG A 120 -7.84 10.54 2.89
C ARG A 120 -8.62 11.60 2.11
N GLN A 121 -9.88 11.31 1.80
CA GLN A 121 -10.75 12.26 1.09
C GLN A 121 -11.01 13.50 1.94
N ARG A 122 -11.32 13.32 3.24
CA ARG A 122 -11.63 14.42 4.13
C ARG A 122 -10.43 15.34 4.34
N LEU A 123 -9.26 14.81 4.63
CA LEU A 123 -8.06 15.61 4.89
C LEU A 123 -7.52 16.24 3.60
N GLY A 124 -7.67 15.57 2.44
CA GLY A 124 -7.29 16.14 1.14
C GLY A 124 -8.08 17.40 0.74
N SER A 125 -9.24 17.67 1.36
CA SER A 125 -10.02 18.90 1.14
C SER A 125 -9.85 19.96 2.23
N LEU A 126 -9.04 19.69 3.25
CA LEU A 126 -8.75 20.65 4.33
C LEU A 126 -7.38 21.27 4.12
N TYR A 127 -7.26 22.55 4.47
CA TYR A 127 -5.98 23.21 4.62
C TYR A 127 -5.50 23.05 6.07
N TYR A 128 -4.33 22.43 6.25
CA TYR A 128 -3.68 22.24 7.54
C TYR A 128 -2.17 22.11 7.34
N GLU A 129 -1.41 22.36 8.41
CA GLU A 129 0.06 22.33 8.36
C GLU A 129 0.60 20.93 8.66
N GLU A 130 -0.01 20.25 9.63
CA GLU A 130 0.50 18.97 10.13
C GLU A 130 -0.65 18.05 10.57
N LEU A 131 -0.54 16.77 10.20
CA LEU A 131 -1.38 15.70 10.75
C LEU A 131 -0.66 15.10 11.95
N LEU A 132 -1.18 15.35 13.15
CA LEU A 132 -0.51 15.00 14.41
C LEU A 132 -0.75 13.55 14.82
N ALA A 133 -1.99 13.06 14.67
CA ALA A 133 -2.35 11.70 15.07
C ALA A 133 -3.69 11.24 14.48
N PHE A 134 -3.87 9.92 14.44
CA PHE A 134 -5.18 9.27 14.39
C PHE A 134 -5.47 8.53 15.70
N GLU A 135 -6.75 8.48 16.05
CA GLU A 135 -7.29 7.67 17.14
C GLU A 135 -8.45 6.81 16.58
N PRO A 136 -8.50 5.50 16.85
CA PRO A 136 -9.62 4.68 16.42
C PRO A 136 -10.94 5.17 17.01
N GLY A 137 -11.96 5.29 16.16
CA GLY A 137 -13.33 5.60 16.58
C GLY A 137 -14.01 6.67 15.75
N GLY A 138 -15.33 6.72 15.88
CA GLY A 138 -16.19 7.65 15.15
C GLY A 138 -16.67 8.84 15.98
N ARG A 139 -17.89 9.28 15.66
CA ARG A 139 -18.56 10.45 16.26
C ARG A 139 -18.63 10.43 17.78
N MET A 140 -18.75 9.26 18.40
CA MET A 140 -18.78 9.15 19.87
C MET A 140 -17.43 9.47 20.51
N THR A 141 -16.34 9.00 19.92
CA THR A 141 -14.97 9.30 20.37
C THR A 141 -14.68 10.78 20.18
N GLU A 142 -15.02 11.35 19.02
CA GLU A 142 -14.90 12.78 18.75
C GLU A 142 -15.62 13.63 19.80
N ARG A 143 -16.91 13.35 20.06
CA ARG A 143 -17.69 14.09 21.07
C ARG A 143 -17.08 14.00 22.45
N ARG A 144 -16.54 12.83 22.83
CA ARG A 144 -15.84 12.63 24.10
C ARG A 144 -14.60 13.52 24.19
N ARG A 145 -13.79 13.60 23.13
CA ARG A 145 -12.60 14.46 23.09
C ARG A 145 -12.97 15.94 23.09
N HIS A 146 -14.02 16.33 22.39
CA HIS A 146 -14.54 17.71 22.45
C HIS A 146 -15.01 18.09 23.84
N ALA A 147 -15.66 17.18 24.57
CA ALA A 147 -16.09 17.41 25.94
C ALA A 147 -14.90 17.44 26.91
N GLN A 148 -13.93 16.52 26.74
CA GLN A 148 -12.73 16.45 27.56
C GLN A 148 -11.91 17.74 27.49
N PHE A 149 -11.72 18.29 26.28
CA PHE A 149 -10.90 19.49 26.07
C PHE A 149 -11.74 20.77 25.92
N ALA A 150 -12.98 20.78 26.42
CA ALA A 150 -13.94 21.84 26.17
C ALA A 150 -13.47 23.22 26.66
N GLU A 151 -12.69 23.28 27.75
CA GLU A 151 -12.16 24.52 28.33
C GLU A 151 -11.31 25.32 27.34
N HIS A 152 -10.58 24.65 26.45
CA HIS A 152 -9.71 25.26 25.45
C HIS A 152 -10.34 25.33 24.05
N ARG A 153 -11.62 24.99 23.92
CA ARG A 153 -12.32 24.94 22.64
C ARG A 153 -12.69 26.35 22.17
N VAL A 154 -12.30 26.68 20.93
CA VAL A 154 -12.74 27.92 20.28
C VAL A 154 -14.26 27.86 20.09
N PRO A 155 -15.02 28.87 20.55
CA PRO A 155 -16.48 28.83 20.57
C PRO A 155 -17.10 28.41 19.23
N ARG A 156 -18.06 27.48 19.29
CA ARG A 156 -18.83 26.97 18.14
C ARG A 156 -17.98 26.35 17.01
N SER A 157 -16.78 25.87 17.31
CA SER A 157 -15.88 25.30 16.30
C SER A 157 -15.34 23.92 16.70
N GLU A 158 -14.62 23.25 15.81
CA GLU A 158 -13.89 22.01 16.11
C GLU A 158 -12.41 22.27 16.43
N TRP A 159 -12.05 23.54 16.67
CA TRP A 159 -10.69 23.98 16.95
C TRP A 159 -10.46 24.22 18.44
N PHE A 160 -9.28 23.89 18.90
CA PHE A 160 -8.83 24.00 20.28
C PHE A 160 -7.52 24.76 20.32
N ALA A 161 -7.33 25.62 21.32
CA ALA A 161 -6.03 26.19 21.60
C ALA A 161 -5.05 25.06 22.00
N VAL A 162 -3.80 25.16 21.55
CA VAL A 162 -2.74 24.26 21.99
C VAL A 162 -2.58 24.41 23.50
N HIS A 163 -2.64 23.29 24.24
CA HIS A 163 -2.48 23.26 25.69
C HIS A 163 -1.89 21.91 26.13
N PRO A 164 -1.28 21.83 27.33
CA PRO A 164 -0.49 20.67 27.75
C PRO A 164 -1.25 19.34 27.74
N GLU A 165 -2.52 19.33 28.15
CA GLU A 165 -3.30 18.08 28.21
C GLU A 165 -3.57 17.49 26.82
N LEU A 166 -3.94 18.32 25.85
CA LEU A 166 -4.15 17.87 24.46
C LEU A 166 -2.84 17.42 23.82
N VAL A 167 -1.73 18.13 24.07
CA VAL A 167 -0.41 17.71 23.56
C VAL A 167 0.00 16.38 24.17
N ALA A 168 -0.20 16.17 25.47
CA ALA A 168 0.09 14.91 26.15
C ALA A 168 -0.77 13.76 25.59
N HIS A 169 -2.06 14.00 25.36
CA HIS A 169 -2.97 13.02 24.75
C HIS A 169 -2.54 12.64 23.32
N ILE A 170 -2.19 13.62 22.49
CA ILE A 170 -1.67 13.37 21.14
C ILE A 170 -0.35 12.61 21.20
N GLY A 171 0.54 12.99 22.12
CA GLY A 171 1.79 12.28 22.35
C GLY A 171 1.57 10.82 22.70
N VAL A 172 0.55 10.50 23.51
CA VAL A 172 0.13 9.12 23.81
C VAL A 172 -0.26 8.35 22.55
N LEU A 173 -1.05 8.96 21.66
CA LEU A 173 -1.49 8.33 20.41
C LEU A 173 -0.33 8.10 19.43
N ALA A 174 0.64 9.04 19.40
CA ALA A 174 1.78 9.00 18.48
C ALA A 174 2.95 8.13 18.97
N ARG A 175 2.89 7.56 20.18
CA ARG A 175 4.00 6.72 20.69
C ARG A 175 4.24 5.50 19.81
N GLY A 176 5.46 5.41 19.27
CA GLY A 176 5.86 4.31 18.39
C GLY A 176 5.19 4.35 17.01
N VAL A 177 4.67 5.51 16.60
CA VAL A 177 4.01 5.72 15.31
C VAL A 177 4.78 6.80 14.57
N ASP A 178 5.54 6.40 13.54
CA ASP A 178 6.33 7.35 12.74
C ASP A 178 5.44 8.19 11.80
N ASP A 179 4.40 7.57 11.23
CA ASP A 179 3.44 8.20 10.33
C ASP A 179 2.02 7.72 10.67
N PRO A 180 1.07 8.63 11.00
CA PRO A 180 -0.32 8.28 11.24
C PRO A 180 -0.96 7.49 10.10
N TRP A 181 -0.58 7.74 8.84
CA TRP A 181 -1.13 7.00 7.70
C TRP A 181 -0.69 5.54 7.67
N SER A 182 0.53 5.25 8.09
CA SER A 182 1.04 3.88 8.23
C SER A 182 0.27 3.10 9.29
N LEU A 183 -0.06 3.74 10.42
CA LEU A 183 -0.93 3.14 11.45
C LEU A 183 -2.35 2.89 10.92
N TYR A 184 -2.93 3.86 10.20
CA TYR A 184 -4.25 3.70 9.58
C TYR A 184 -4.27 2.55 8.56
N ALA A 185 -3.21 2.39 7.77
CA ALA A 185 -3.06 1.26 6.85
C ALA A 185 -3.02 -0.08 7.58
N ARG A 186 -2.36 -0.16 8.74
CA ARG A 186 -2.34 -1.36 9.58
C ARG A 186 -3.75 -1.73 10.07
N TRP A 187 -4.51 -0.79 10.62
CA TRP A 187 -5.89 -1.05 11.05
C TRP A 187 -6.80 -1.48 9.89
N LEU A 188 -6.60 -0.91 8.71
CA LEU A 188 -7.31 -1.30 7.50
C LEU A 188 -6.99 -2.75 7.08
N SER A 189 -5.75 -3.21 7.28
CA SER A 189 -5.35 -4.60 7.06
C SER A 189 -5.99 -5.52 8.10
N GLU A 190 -5.86 -5.20 9.40
CA GLU A 190 -6.44 -5.95 10.51
C GLU A 190 -7.95 -6.14 10.38
N ARG A 191 -8.69 -5.05 10.06
CA ARG A 191 -10.15 -5.12 9.88
C ARG A 191 -10.59 -5.99 8.71
N ARG A 192 -9.74 -6.14 7.68
CA ARG A 192 -10.01 -7.05 6.55
C ARG A 192 -9.73 -8.49 6.92
N ALA A 193 -8.65 -8.76 7.66
CA ALA A 193 -8.33 -10.10 8.13
C ALA A 193 -9.42 -10.70 9.04
N LEU A 194 -10.11 -9.86 9.82
CA LEU A 194 -11.22 -10.29 10.69
C LEU A 194 -12.58 -10.39 9.98
N GLY A 195 -12.68 -9.90 8.74
CA GLY A 195 -13.92 -9.86 7.96
C GLY A 195 -13.96 -10.84 6.78
N GLY A 196 -12.93 -11.67 6.62
CA GLY A 196 -12.86 -12.78 5.67
C GLY A 196 -13.12 -14.13 6.32
#